data_AF-A0A1M5NBS6-F1
#
_entry.id   AF-A0A1M5NBS6-F1
#
_cell.length_a   1.000
_cell.length_b   1.000
_cell.length_c   1.000
_cell.angle_alpha   90.00
_cell.angle_beta   90.00
_cell.angle_gamma   90.00
#
_symmetry.space_group_name_H-M   'P 1'
#
loop_
_entity.id
_entity.type
_entity.pdbx_description
1 polymer ?
#
loop_
_entity_poly.entity_id
_entity_poly.type
_entity_poly.pdbx_seq_one_letter_code
_entity_poly.pdbx_strand_id
1 'polypeptide(L)'
;MKIFLIGFMGCGKSTLGRKLATKLGYDFIDLDHQIEKLVGMSIGAYFAANGEAAFREFERKTLQEFNYPSNCVVATGGGAPCYFDNMAWINKNGTSVYIEMSAAALARRLESGKEKRPLLKDMDQEEMTSFIEKKLEERNPFYLQAGLKVNGISLTPDDLRALILAAV
;
A
#
# COMPACT_ATOMS: atom_id res chain seq x y z
N MET A 1 -9.33 16.89 -0.09
CA MET A 1 -7.95 16.40 -0.24
C MET A 1 -7.93 14.87 -0.18
N LYS A 2 -7.32 14.22 -1.18
CA LYS A 2 -7.11 12.76 -1.19
C LYS A 2 -5.64 12.47 -0.87
N ILE A 3 -5.40 11.54 0.05
CA ILE A 3 -4.06 11.11 0.46
C ILE A 3 -3.92 9.62 0.13
N PHE A 4 -2.96 9.27 -0.72
CA PHE A 4 -2.68 7.89 -1.10
C PHE A 4 -1.43 7.39 -0.37
N LEU A 5 -1.60 6.41 0.51
CA LEU A 5 -0.51 5.74 1.20
C LEU A 5 -0.02 4.57 0.34
N ILE A 6 1.25 4.62 -0.05
CA ILE A 6 1.91 3.58 -0.84
C ILE A 6 3.09 2.98 -0.07
N GLY A 7 3.53 1.80 -0.52
CA GLY A 7 4.69 1.10 0.04
C GLY A 7 4.45 -0.39 0.19
N PHE A 8 5.46 -1.11 0.67
CA PHE A 8 5.43 -2.56 0.74
C PHE A 8 4.35 -3.12 1.68
N MET A 9 3.92 -4.37 1.47
CA MET A 9 3.03 -5.04 2.43
C MET A 9 3.67 -5.08 3.82
N GLY A 10 2.88 -4.90 4.89
CA GLY A 10 3.43 -4.87 6.26
C GLY A 10 4.06 -3.53 6.69
N CYS A 11 4.19 -2.53 5.79
CA CYS A 11 4.73 -1.23 6.19
C CYS A 11 3.78 -0.40 7.10
N GLY A 12 2.51 -0.82 7.23
CA GLY A 12 1.55 -0.25 8.16
C GLY A 12 0.52 0.70 7.55
N LYS A 13 0.39 0.76 6.21
CA LYS A 13 -0.58 1.62 5.49
C LYS A 13 -1.97 1.62 6.10
N SER A 14 -2.59 0.46 6.30
CA SER A 14 -3.97 0.38 6.79
C SER A 14 -4.10 0.86 8.25
N THR A 15 -3.13 0.53 9.10
CA THR A 15 -3.12 0.93 10.51
C THR A 15 -2.86 2.43 10.66
N LEU A 16 -1.84 2.94 9.98
CA LEU A 16 -1.48 4.35 10.03
C LEU A 16 -2.53 5.21 9.34
N GLY A 17 -3.02 4.79 8.17
CA GLY A 17 -4.02 5.50 7.39
C GLY A 17 -5.34 5.66 8.11
N ARG A 18 -5.82 4.61 8.80
CA ARG A 18 -7.05 4.71 9.61
C ARG A 18 -6.90 5.75 10.73
N LYS A 19 -5.77 5.73 11.44
CA LYS A 19 -5.50 6.70 12.53
C LYS A 19 -5.33 8.12 11.99
N LEU A 20 -4.64 8.28 10.86
CA LEU A 20 -4.47 9.56 10.18
C LEU A 20 -5.83 10.13 9.75
N ALA A 21 -6.66 9.31 9.12
CA ALA A 21 -8.00 9.70 8.68
C ALA A 21 -8.85 10.19 9.85
N THR A 22 -8.87 9.46 10.98
CA THR A 22 -9.55 9.89 12.20
C THR A 22 -9.05 11.25 12.70
N LYS A 23 -7.73 11.48 12.72
CA LYS A 23 -7.16 12.76 13.17
C LYS A 23 -7.43 13.93 12.23
N LEU A 24 -7.62 13.66 10.94
CA LEU A 24 -7.96 14.66 9.93
C LEU A 24 -9.48 14.88 9.80
N GLY A 25 -10.31 14.00 10.39
CA GLY A 25 -11.75 13.97 10.13
C GLY A 25 -12.09 13.53 8.71
N TYR A 26 -11.27 12.65 8.12
CA TYR A 26 -11.39 12.17 6.74
C TYR A 26 -11.93 10.73 6.72
N ASP A 27 -12.45 10.30 5.57
CA ASP A 27 -12.77 8.89 5.34
C ASP A 27 -11.50 8.06 5.18
N PHE A 28 -11.53 6.80 5.65
CA PHE A 28 -10.47 5.84 5.40
C PHE A 28 -10.93 4.75 4.43
N ILE A 29 -10.13 4.53 3.38
CA ILE A 29 -10.38 3.51 2.36
C ILE A 29 -9.17 2.59 2.29
N ASP A 30 -9.41 1.29 2.39
CA ASP A 30 -8.41 0.26 2.08
C ASP A 30 -8.79 -0.33 0.71
N LEU A 31 -7.95 -0.09 -0.31
CA LEU A 31 -8.27 -0.46 -1.69
C LEU A 31 -8.37 -1.97 -1.88
N ASP A 32 -7.52 -2.73 -1.19
CA ASP A 32 -7.55 -4.20 -1.25
C ASP A 32 -8.92 -4.70 -0.74
N HIS A 33 -9.43 -4.13 0.36
CA HIS A 33 -10.75 -4.47 0.87
C HIS A 33 -11.90 -4.06 -0.06
N GLN A 34 -11.76 -2.94 -0.79
CA GLN A 34 -12.76 -2.56 -1.81
C GLN A 34 -12.75 -3.54 -2.97
N ILE A 35 -11.58 -3.98 -3.42
CA ILE A 35 -11.45 -5.00 -4.47
C ILE A 35 -12.14 -6.29 -4.03
N GLU A 36 -11.83 -6.81 -2.82
CA GLU A 36 -12.46 -8.04 -2.30
C GLU A 36 -13.99 -7.94 -2.24
N LYS A 37 -14.53 -6.79 -1.83
CA LYS A 37 -15.97 -6.54 -1.83
C LYS A 37 -16.58 -6.58 -3.23
N LEU A 38 -15.91 -6.00 -4.22
CA LEU A 38 -16.41 -5.93 -5.60
C LEU A 38 -16.35 -7.29 -6.29
N VAL A 39 -15.32 -8.11 -6.03
CA VAL A 39 -15.18 -9.43 -6.64
C VAL A 39 -15.88 -10.55 -5.85
N GLY A 40 -16.30 -10.28 -4.60
CA GLY A 40 -16.99 -11.24 -3.74
C GLY A 40 -16.11 -12.37 -3.21
N MET A 41 -14.79 -12.23 -3.27
CA MET A 41 -13.80 -13.22 -2.82
C MET A 41 -12.50 -12.55 -2.39
N SER A 42 -11.59 -13.31 -1.76
CA SER A 42 -10.29 -12.76 -1.39
C SER A 42 -9.43 -12.47 -2.61
N ILE A 43 -8.50 -11.52 -2.50
CA ILE A 43 -7.53 -11.21 -3.58
C ILE A 43 -6.74 -12.47 -3.96
N GLY A 44 -6.34 -13.27 -2.97
CA GLY A 44 -5.62 -14.53 -3.21
C GLY A 44 -6.43 -15.53 -4.03
N ALA A 45 -7.74 -15.67 -3.75
CA ALA A 45 -8.63 -16.53 -4.53
C ALA A 45 -8.81 -15.99 -5.96
N TYR A 46 -8.96 -14.68 -6.11
CA TYR A 46 -9.09 -14.04 -7.43
C TYR A 46 -7.82 -14.24 -8.27
N PHE A 47 -6.64 -14.05 -7.68
CA PHE A 47 -5.35 -14.32 -8.33
C PHE A 47 -5.22 -15.78 -8.79
N ALA A 48 -5.60 -16.75 -7.94
CA ALA A 48 -5.50 -18.16 -8.26
C ALA A 48 -6.45 -18.56 -9.41
N ALA A 49 -7.65 -17.96 -9.47
CA ALA A 49 -8.65 -18.27 -10.48
C ALA A 49 -8.43 -17.54 -11.82
N ASN A 50 -7.94 -16.28 -11.79
CA ASN A 50 -7.91 -15.41 -12.97
C ASN A 50 -6.49 -15.01 -13.41
N GLY A 51 -5.47 -15.28 -12.59
CA GLY A 51 -4.09 -14.89 -12.83
C GLY A 51 -3.78 -13.43 -12.50
N GLU A 52 -2.49 -13.11 -12.48
CA GLU A 52 -2.00 -11.78 -12.09
C GLU A 52 -2.44 -10.67 -13.05
N ALA A 53 -2.35 -10.89 -14.36
CA ALA A 53 -2.68 -9.86 -15.34
C ALA A 53 -4.13 -9.37 -15.19
N ALA A 54 -5.08 -10.28 -15.00
CA ALA A 54 -6.48 -9.94 -14.75
C ALA A 54 -6.67 -9.18 -13.44
N PHE A 55 -5.98 -9.60 -12.37
CA PHE A 55 -6.02 -8.88 -11.09
C PHE A 55 -5.48 -7.45 -11.25
N ARG A 56 -4.35 -7.26 -11.93
CA ARG A 56 -3.73 -5.94 -12.09
C ARG A 56 -4.61 -4.98 -12.88
N GLU A 57 -5.29 -5.48 -13.92
CA GLU A 57 -6.26 -4.67 -14.66
C GLU A 57 -7.45 -4.28 -13.78
N PHE A 58 -7.95 -5.20 -12.95
CA PHE A 58 -9.02 -4.92 -12.00
C PHE A 58 -8.59 -3.94 -10.89
N GLU A 59 -7.37 -4.09 -10.37
CA GLU A 59 -6.74 -3.20 -9.37
C GLU A 59 -6.58 -1.79 -9.94
N ARG A 60 -6.08 -1.66 -11.19
CA ARG A 60 -6.00 -0.40 -11.93
C ARG A 60 -7.37 0.25 -12.06
N LYS A 61 -8.36 -0.50 -12.55
CA LYS A 61 -9.73 0.01 -12.72
C LYS A 61 -10.32 0.49 -11.39
N THR A 62 -10.17 -0.31 -10.33
CA THR A 62 -10.67 0.04 -8.99
C THR A 62 -9.96 1.29 -8.47
N LEU A 63 -8.63 1.40 -8.60
CA LEU A 63 -7.90 2.60 -8.19
C LEU A 63 -8.39 3.85 -8.94
N GLN A 64 -8.59 3.77 -10.25
CA GLN A 64 -8.83 4.94 -11.08
C GLN A 64 -10.30 5.38 -11.14
N GLU A 65 -11.23 4.43 -11.01
CA GLU A 65 -12.67 4.67 -11.17
C GLU A 65 -13.45 4.70 -9.86
N PHE A 66 -12.82 4.37 -8.71
CA PHE A 66 -13.51 4.43 -7.43
C PHE A 66 -13.99 5.85 -7.13
N ASN A 67 -15.25 5.96 -6.69
CA ASN A 67 -15.85 7.25 -6.34
C ASN A 67 -15.36 7.72 -4.96
N TYR A 68 -14.12 8.21 -4.92
CA TYR A 68 -13.50 8.69 -3.69
C TYR A 68 -14.26 9.91 -3.11
N PRO A 69 -14.48 9.94 -1.78
CA PRO A 69 -14.89 11.15 -1.09
C PRO A 69 -13.91 12.30 -1.37
N SER A 70 -14.40 13.54 -1.24
CA SER A 70 -13.55 14.72 -1.43
C SER A 70 -12.37 14.75 -0.46
N ASN A 71 -12.55 14.21 0.75
CA ASN A 71 -11.55 14.15 1.82
C ASN A 71 -11.37 12.70 2.30
N CYS A 72 -10.29 12.03 1.88
CA CYS A 72 -10.04 10.64 2.26
C CYS A 72 -8.56 10.29 2.32
N VAL A 73 -8.24 9.28 3.15
CA VAL A 73 -6.96 8.58 3.18
C VAL A 73 -7.16 7.19 2.59
N VAL A 74 -6.36 6.85 1.58
CA VAL A 74 -6.46 5.61 0.81
C VAL A 74 -5.20 4.78 1.04
N ALA A 75 -5.33 3.59 1.61
CA ALA A 75 -4.25 2.60 1.61
C ALA A 75 -4.33 1.78 0.30
N THR A 76 -3.26 1.79 -0.50
CA THR A 76 -3.19 1.00 -1.73
C THR A 76 -2.61 -0.40 -1.49
N GLY A 77 -2.85 -1.32 -2.41
CA GLY A 77 -2.11 -2.57 -2.50
C GLY A 77 -0.61 -2.32 -2.67
N GLY A 78 0.22 -3.25 -2.21
CA GLY A 78 1.69 -3.10 -2.32
C GLY A 78 2.18 -3.12 -3.76
N GLY A 79 1.49 -3.81 -4.66
CA GLY A 79 1.83 -3.86 -6.09
C GLY A 79 1.25 -2.70 -6.90
N ALA A 80 0.12 -2.13 -6.47
CA ALA A 80 -0.66 -1.15 -7.25
C ALA A 80 0.17 -0.08 -7.98
N PRO A 81 1.13 0.62 -7.34
CA PRO A 81 1.92 1.66 -8.01
C PRO A 81 2.79 1.18 -9.18
N CYS A 82 3.09 -0.12 -9.25
CA CYS A 82 4.09 -0.68 -10.17
C CYS A 82 3.51 -1.08 -11.53
N TYR A 83 2.20 -0.98 -11.71
CA TYR A 83 1.51 -1.44 -12.91
C TYR A 83 0.83 -0.28 -13.62
N PHE A 84 0.85 -0.32 -14.95
CA PHE A 84 0.26 0.67 -15.82
C PHE A 84 0.74 2.09 -15.48
N ASP A 85 -0.17 3.06 -15.47
CA ASP A 85 0.05 4.44 -15.10
C ASP A 85 -0.37 4.75 -13.66
N ASN A 86 -0.57 3.73 -12.81
CA ASN A 86 -1.15 3.90 -11.47
C ASN A 86 -0.41 4.90 -10.61
N MET A 87 0.93 4.89 -10.61
CA MET A 87 1.71 5.86 -9.84
C MET A 87 1.53 7.29 -10.36
N ALA A 88 1.55 7.47 -11.68
CA ALA A 88 1.31 8.77 -12.31
C ALA A 88 -0.12 9.27 -12.03
N TRP A 89 -1.11 8.38 -12.10
CA TRP A 89 -2.49 8.68 -11.76
C TRP A 89 -2.65 9.08 -10.30
N ILE A 90 -2.03 8.34 -9.37
CA ILE A 90 -2.03 8.65 -7.93
C ILE A 90 -1.49 10.07 -7.70
N ASN A 91 -0.34 10.41 -8.29
CA ASN A 91 0.27 11.73 -8.15
C ASN A 91 -0.59 12.86 -8.75
N LYS A 92 -1.32 12.58 -9.83
CA LYS A 92 -2.22 13.55 -10.47
C LYS A 92 -3.50 13.79 -9.66
N ASN A 93 -3.95 12.81 -8.87
CA ASN A 93 -5.27 12.81 -8.23
C ASN A 93 -5.24 12.96 -6.70
N GLY A 94 -4.06 13.12 -6.09
CA GLY A 94 -3.93 13.39 -4.67
C GLY A 94 -2.49 13.45 -4.20
N THR A 95 -2.31 13.60 -2.88
CA THR A 95 -0.99 13.58 -2.24
C THR A 95 -0.57 12.13 -2.01
N SER A 96 0.52 11.71 -2.64
CA SER A 96 1.09 10.38 -2.43
C SER A 96 2.13 10.39 -1.31
N VAL A 97 2.03 9.41 -0.42
CA VAL A 97 2.94 9.22 0.71
C VAL A 97 3.52 7.81 0.64
N TYR A 98 4.80 7.71 0.32
CA TYR A 98 5.54 6.47 0.43
C TYR A 98 6.01 6.24 1.87
N ILE A 99 5.49 5.20 2.50
CA ILE A 99 5.95 4.71 3.81
C ILE A 99 7.10 3.72 3.57
N GLU A 100 8.32 4.25 3.64
CA GLU A 100 9.55 3.47 3.47
C GLU A 100 9.88 2.65 4.71
N MET A 101 10.29 1.40 4.50
CA MET A 101 10.81 0.54 5.54
C MET A 101 11.92 -0.33 4.96
N SER A 102 12.93 -0.64 5.78
CA SER A 102 13.95 -1.62 5.41
C SER A 102 13.34 -3.02 5.29
N ALA A 103 13.95 -3.86 4.45
CA ALA A 103 13.53 -5.24 4.29
C ALA A 103 13.54 -6.02 5.61
N ALA A 104 14.59 -5.86 6.42
CA ALA A 104 14.67 -6.48 7.74
C ALA A 104 13.49 -6.08 8.66
N ALA A 105 13.07 -4.82 8.64
CA ALA A 105 11.93 -4.36 9.44
C ALA A 105 10.59 -4.91 8.91
N LEU A 106 10.44 -5.02 7.58
CA LEU A 106 9.28 -5.64 6.95
C LEU A 106 9.21 -7.14 7.24
N ALA A 107 10.33 -7.86 7.12
CA ALA A 107 10.47 -9.28 7.42
C ALA A 107 9.98 -9.58 8.86
N ARG A 108 10.53 -8.87 9.85
CA ARG A 108 10.10 -9.00 11.26
C ARG A 108 8.60 -8.73 11.48
N ARG A 109 8.02 -7.77 10.75
CA ARG A 109 6.58 -7.47 10.86
C ARG A 109 5.69 -8.52 10.18
N LEU A 110 6.19 -9.18 9.13
CA LEU A 110 5.45 -10.18 8.37
C LEU A 110 5.52 -11.56 9.02
N GLU A 111 6.52 -11.80 9.87
CA GLU A 111 6.76 -13.05 10.59
C GLU A 111 5.52 -13.55 11.36
N SER A 112 4.84 -12.67 12.12
CA SER A 112 3.64 -13.03 12.88
C SER A 112 2.41 -13.36 12.01
N GLY A 113 2.46 -13.09 10.70
CA GLY A 113 1.38 -13.33 9.74
C GLY A 113 1.76 -14.28 8.61
N LYS A 114 2.92 -14.94 8.72
CA LYS A 114 3.55 -15.77 7.69
C LYS A 114 2.65 -16.96 7.25
N GLU A 115 1.94 -17.58 8.19
CA GLU A 115 1.00 -18.70 7.92
C GLU A 115 -0.14 -18.34 6.97
N LYS A 116 -0.55 -17.06 6.91
CA LYS A 116 -1.64 -16.59 6.03
C LYS A 116 -1.14 -16.21 4.63
N ARG A 117 0.17 -16.36 4.37
CA ARG A 117 0.83 -15.92 3.14
C ARG A 117 1.58 -17.12 2.54
N PRO A 118 0.93 -17.92 1.67
CA PRO A 118 1.52 -19.14 1.13
C PRO A 118 2.93 -18.94 0.55
N LEU A 119 3.17 -17.81 -0.11
CA LEU A 119 4.47 -17.45 -0.69
C LEU A 119 5.59 -17.22 0.34
N LEU A 120 5.23 -16.85 1.57
CA LEU A 120 6.21 -16.60 2.63
C LEU A 120 6.28 -17.76 3.62
N LYS A 121 5.31 -18.69 3.63
CA LYS A 121 5.09 -19.68 4.70
C LYS A 121 6.33 -20.51 5.04
N ASP A 122 7.12 -20.88 4.03
CA ASP A 122 8.25 -21.78 4.22
C ASP A 122 9.60 -21.05 4.31
N MET A 123 9.63 -19.71 4.16
CA MET A 123 10.87 -18.91 4.16
C MET A 123 11.38 -18.60 5.56
N ASP A 124 12.62 -18.90 5.90
CA ASP A 124 13.21 -18.39 7.14
C ASP A 124 13.36 -16.85 7.12
N GLN A 125 13.89 -16.29 8.22
CA GLN A 125 14.01 -14.84 8.36
C GLN A 125 14.99 -14.22 7.34
N GLU A 126 16.06 -14.92 6.99
CA GLU A 126 17.07 -14.47 6.04
C GLU A 126 16.55 -14.57 4.59
N GLU A 127 15.89 -15.68 4.26
CA GLU A 127 15.21 -15.89 2.98
C GLU A 127 14.11 -14.85 2.75
N MET A 128 13.29 -14.59 3.78
CA MET A 128 12.24 -13.57 3.71
C MET A 128 12.82 -12.18 3.55
N THR A 129 13.90 -11.86 4.26
CA THR A 129 14.58 -10.55 4.12
C THR A 129 15.10 -10.38 2.70
N SER A 130 15.84 -11.37 2.18
CA SER A 130 16.40 -11.36 0.82
C SER A 130 15.32 -11.26 -0.27
N PHE A 131 14.20 -11.99 -0.09
CA PHE A 131 13.04 -11.89 -0.96
C PHE A 131 12.44 -10.47 -0.97
N ILE A 132 12.29 -9.86 0.20
CA ILE A 132 11.75 -8.50 0.33
C ILE A 132 12.72 -7.48 -0.27
N GLU A 133 14.03 -7.62 -0.07
CA GLU A 133 15.05 -6.75 -0.67
C GLU A 133 14.91 -6.72 -2.19
N LYS A 134 14.92 -7.90 -2.82
CA LYS A 134 14.74 -8.02 -4.27
C LYS A 134 13.42 -7.40 -4.75
N LYS A 135 12.34 -7.59 -3.99
CA LYS A 135 11.05 -6.97 -4.33
C LYS A 135 11.00 -5.47 -4.09
N LEU A 136 11.74 -4.94 -3.13
CA LEU A 136 11.88 -3.50 -2.97
C LEU A 136 12.70 -2.89 -4.11
N GLU A 137 13.76 -3.55 -4.57
CA GLU A 137 14.52 -3.11 -5.75
C GLU A 137 13.64 -2.99 -6.99
N GLU A 138 12.78 -3.98 -7.25
CA GLU A 138 11.81 -3.95 -8.35
C GLU A 138 10.79 -2.80 -8.22
N ARG A 139 10.39 -2.44 -7.00
CA ARG A 139 9.26 -1.52 -6.74
C ARG A 139 9.67 -0.09 -6.41
N ASN A 140 10.88 0.12 -5.90
CA ASN A 140 11.40 1.43 -5.54
C ASN A 140 11.39 2.44 -6.69
N PRO A 141 11.66 2.07 -7.96
CA PRO A 141 11.52 2.99 -9.09
C PRO A 141 10.13 3.64 -9.19
N PHE A 142 9.08 2.97 -8.68
CA PHE A 142 7.72 3.50 -8.61
C PHE A 142 7.45 4.20 -7.28
N TYR A 143 7.80 3.57 -6.14
CA TYR A 143 7.55 4.16 -4.82
C TYR A 143 8.25 5.50 -4.62
N LEU A 144 9.46 5.68 -5.17
CA LEU A 144 10.23 6.92 -5.07
C LEU A 144 9.64 8.08 -5.88
N GLN A 145 8.63 7.83 -6.73
CA GLN A 145 7.90 8.89 -7.42
C GLN A 145 6.84 9.55 -6.54
N ALA A 146 6.64 9.09 -5.30
CA ALA A 146 5.70 9.72 -4.38
C ALA A 146 6.10 11.16 -4.06
N GLY A 147 5.12 12.04 -3.91
CA GLY A 147 5.33 13.44 -3.54
C GLY A 147 5.92 13.58 -2.14
N LEU A 148 5.62 12.64 -1.24
CA LEU A 148 6.21 12.55 0.09
C LEU A 148 6.79 11.17 0.34
N LYS A 149 8.01 11.14 0.89
CA LYS A 149 8.68 9.95 1.38
C LYS A 149 8.88 10.08 2.88
N VAL A 150 8.42 9.08 3.64
CA VAL A 150 8.52 9.06 5.10
C VAL A 150 9.12 7.74 5.57
N ASN A 151 9.97 7.81 6.61
CA ASN A 151 10.45 6.61 7.27
C ASN A 151 9.32 6.03 8.14
N GLY A 152 8.94 4.77 7.91
CA GLY A 152 7.88 4.06 8.63
C GLY A 152 8.29 3.49 10.00
N ILE A 153 9.56 3.62 10.38
CA ILE A 153 10.05 3.27 11.73
C ILE A 153 9.67 4.39 12.69
N SER A 154 8.94 4.04 13.74
CA SER A 154 8.45 4.97 14.78
C SER A 154 7.56 6.12 14.27
N LEU A 155 7.06 6.03 13.03
CA LEU A 155 6.17 7.03 12.43
C LEU A 155 4.83 7.07 13.16
N THR A 156 4.47 8.22 13.71
CA THR A 156 3.16 8.41 14.32
C THR A 156 2.17 9.05 13.34
N PRO A 157 0.85 8.91 13.56
CA PRO A 157 -0.16 9.63 12.79
C PRO A 157 -0.01 11.16 12.89
N ASP A 158 0.51 11.68 14.00
CA ASP A 158 0.71 13.13 14.19
C ASP A 158 1.89 13.66 13.36
N ASP A 159 3.00 12.90 13.31
CA ASP A 159 4.13 13.22 12.44
C ASP A 159 3.68 13.26 10.98
N LEU A 160 2.94 12.23 10.55
CA LEU A 160 2.46 12.15 9.18
C LEU A 160 1.47 13.27 8.86
N ARG A 161 0.60 13.64 9.80
CA ARG A 161 -0.31 14.78 9.64
C ARG A 161 0.48 16.09 9.44
N ALA A 162 1.48 16.34 10.28
CA ALA A 162 2.29 17.55 10.20
C ALA A 162 3.05 17.64 8.86
N LEU A 163 3.64 16.53 8.41
CA LEU A 163 4.35 16.47 7.13
C LEU A 163 3.43 16.71 5.94
N ILE A 164 2.24 16.12 5.94
CA ILE A 164 1.26 16.32 4.87
C ILE A 164 0.83 17.78 4.82
N LEU A 165 0.47 18.38 5.96
CA LEU A 165 0.02 19.78 6.01
C LEU A 165 1.11 20.78 5.65
N ALA A 166 2.39 20.44 5.80
CA ALA A 166 3.51 21.28 5.40
C ALA A 166 3.80 21.21 3.89
N ALA A 167 3.27 20.22 3.18
CA ALA A 167 3.56 19.92 1.77
C ALA A 167 2.45 20.34 0.79
N VAL A 168 1.30 20.78 1.31
CA VAL A 168 0.16 21.35 0.56
C VAL A 168 -0.04 22.81 0.95
#